data_AF-A0A924RBJ0-F1
#
_entry.id   AF-A0A924RBJ0-F1
#
_cell.length_a   1.000
_cell.length_b   1.000
_cell.length_c   1.000
_cell.angle_alpha   90.00
_cell.angle_beta   90.00
_cell.angle_gamma   90.00
#
_symmetry.space_group_name_H-M   'P 1'
#
loop_
_entity.id
_entity.type
_entity.pdbx_description
1 polymer ?
#
loop_
_entity_poly.entity_id
_entity_poly.type
_entity_poly.pdbx_seq_one_letter_code
_entity_poly.pdbx_strand_id
1 'polypeptide(L)' 'LFAQESAIKRPNTVEEVAAMAVLLASDIGAGITGALLSIDGGTAAY' A
#
# COMPACT_ATOMS: atom_id res chain seq x y z
N LEU A 1 1.26 -10.66 16.39
CA LEU A 1 -0.20 -10.58 16.60
C LEU A 1 -0.88 -9.89 15.41
N PHE A 2 -0.61 -8.60 15.16
CA PHE A 2 -1.25 -7.81 14.10
C PHE A 2 -1.04 -8.30 12.66
N ALA A 3 0.11 -8.90 12.36
CA ALA A 3 0.38 -9.41 11.01
C ALA A 3 -0.39 -10.69 10.66
N GLN A 4 -0.96 -11.42 11.62
CA GLN A 4 -1.65 -12.68 11.34
C GLN A 4 -3.01 -12.48 10.67
N GLU A 5 -3.62 -11.32 10.87
CA GLU A 5 -4.93 -10.99 10.29
C GLU A 5 -4.79 -10.44 8.87
N SER A 6 -3.65 -9.81 8.53
CA SER A 6 -3.37 -9.34 7.17
C SER A 6 -3.35 -10.50 6.17
N ALA A 7 -3.71 -10.24 4.91
CA ALA A 7 -3.68 -11.25 3.86
C ALA A 7 -2.26 -11.81 3.62
N ILE A 8 -1.25 -10.95 3.74
CA ILE A 8 0.15 -11.32 3.46
C ILE A 8 0.88 -11.98 4.64
N LYS A 9 0.25 -12.09 5.82
CA LYS A 9 0.78 -12.75 7.03
C LYS A 9 2.13 -12.23 7.53
N ARG A 10 2.48 -11.00 7.15
CA ARG A 10 3.68 -10.30 7.61
C ARG A 10 3.42 -8.80 7.75
N PRO A 11 4.24 -8.08 8.52
CA PRO A 11 4.25 -6.62 8.49
C PRO A 11 4.63 -6.08 7.11
N ASN A 12 4.07 -4.92 6.77
CA ASN A 12 4.59 -4.11 5.67
C ASN A 12 5.97 -3.56 6.02
N THR A 13 6.73 -3.24 4.98
CA THR A 13 7.98 -2.50 5.12
C THR A 13 7.81 -1.05 4.67
N VAL A 14 8.72 -0.17 5.10
CA VAL A 14 8.70 1.23 4.67
C VAL A 14 9.02 1.37 3.19
N GLU A 15 9.76 0.43 2.62
CA GLU A 15 10.09 0.37 1.19
C GLU A 15 8.85 0.09 0.34
N GLU A 16 7.90 -0.72 0.82
CA GLU A 16 6.64 -0.98 0.10
C GLU A 16 5.76 0.28 0.05
N VAL A 17 5.70 1.03 1.15
CA VAL A 17 5.02 2.33 1.20
C VAL A 17 5.72 3.35 0.30
N ALA A 18 7.05 3.40 0.36
CA ALA A 18 7.85 4.29 -0.48
C ALA A 18 7.70 3.95 -1.98
N ALA A 19 7.66 2.67 -2.34
CA ALA A 19 7.46 2.24 -3.72
C ALA A 19 6.11 2.71 -4.26
N MET A 20 5.04 2.63 -3.46
CA MET A 20 3.74 3.16 -3.86
C MET A 20 3.75 4.68 -3.99
N ALA A 21 4.40 5.39 -3.07
CA ALA A 21 4.54 6.84 -3.14
C ALA A 21 5.33 7.27 -4.39
N VAL A 22 6.42 6.58 -4.73
CA VAL A 22 7.22 6.84 -5.93
C VAL A 22 6.42 6.52 -7.19
N LEU A 23 5.65 5.43 -7.22
CA LEU A 23 4.74 5.14 -8.33
C LEU A 23 3.77 6.30 -8.57
N LEU A 24 3.08 6.75 -7.51
CA LEU A 24 2.11 7.85 -7.59
C LEU A 24 2.74 9.18 -7.99
N ALA A 25 3.99 9.42 -7.60
CA ALA A 25 4.74 10.62 -7.97
C ALA A 25 5.38 10.56 -9.38
N SER A 26 5.36 9.39 -10.03
CA SER A 26 5.94 9.19 -11.36
C SER A 26 4.96 9.46 -12.49
N ASP A 27 5.47 9.57 -13.72
CA ASP A 27 4.63 9.69 -14.93
C ASP A 27 3.67 8.51 -15.12
N ILE A 28 4.03 7.32 -14.62
CA ILE A 28 3.16 6.12 -14.65
C ILE A 28 1.92 6.33 -13.78
N GLY A 29 2.08 7.06 -12.66
CA GLY A 29 1.02 7.38 -11.73
C GLY A 29 0.11 8.53 -12.15
N ALA A 30 0.39 9.23 -13.27
CA ALA A 30 -0.27 10.49 -13.63
C ALA A 30 -1.80 10.39 -13.78
N GLY A 31 -2.34 9.20 -14.08
CA GLY A 31 -3.78 8.95 -14.18
C GLY A 31 -4.46 8.58 -12.85
N ILE A 32 -3.71 8.42 -11.77
CA ILE A 32 -4.22 7.95 -10.48
C ILE A 32 -4.43 9.17 -9.58
N THR A 33 -5.70 9.54 -9.33
CA THR A 33 -6.06 10.70 -8.53
C THR A 33 -7.38 10.50 -7.78
N GLY A 34 -7.59 11.26 -6.71
CA GLY A 34 -8.84 11.23 -5.92
C GLY A 34 -9.11 9.92 -5.17
N ALA A 35 -8.13 9.02 -5.09
CA ALA A 35 -8.26 7.70 -4.49
C ALA A 35 -7.49 7.59 -3.17
N LEU A 36 -8.01 6.74 -2.27
CA LEU A 36 -7.28 6.24 -1.11
C LEU A 36 -6.77 4.84 -1.47
N LEU A 37 -5.46 4.69 -1.55
CA LEU A 37 -4.80 3.42 -1.84
C LEU A 37 -4.06 2.98 -0.59
N SER A 38 -4.45 1.85 0.00
CA SER A 38 -3.81 1.36 1.24
C SER A 38 -2.75 0.30 0.95
N ILE A 39 -1.73 0.33 1.81
CA ILE A 39 -0.54 -0.51 1.79
C ILE A 39 -0.45 -1.10 3.20
N ASP A 40 -1.42 -1.94 3.54
CA ASP A 40 -1.61 -2.50 4.88
C ASP A 40 -1.54 -4.04 4.92
N GLY A 41 -1.09 -4.64 3.81
CA GLY A 41 -0.98 -6.08 3.66
C GLY A 41 -2.33 -6.80 3.56
N GLY A 42 -3.42 -6.07 3.27
CA GLY A 42 -4.78 -6.58 3.17
C GLY A 42 -5.44 -6.75 4.54
N THR A 43 -5.22 -5.80 5.45
CA THR A 43 -5.78 -5.85 6.81
C THR A 43 -7.15 -5.18 6.88
N ALA A 44 -7.33 -4.03 6.24
CA ALA A 44 -8.62 -3.35 6.24
C ALA A 44 -9.59 -3.94 5.21
N ALA A 45 -10.90 -3.82 5.48
CA ALA A 45 -11.99 -4.42 4.72
C ALA A 45 -12.78 -3.40 3.88
N TYR A 46 -12.08 -2.44 3.26
CA TYR A 46 -12.69 -1.38 2.44
C TYR A 46 -12.90 -1.81 0.98
#